data_AF-A0A429GAP3-F1
#
_entry.id   AF-A0A429GAP3-F1
#
_cell.length_a   1.000
_cell.length_b   1.000
_cell.length_c   1.000
_cell.angle_alpha   90.00
_cell.angle_beta   90.00
_cell.angle_gamma   90.00
#
_symmetry.space_group_name_H-M   'P 1'
#
loop_
_entity.id
_entity.type
_entity.pdbx_description
1 polymer ?
#
loop_
_entity_poly.entity_id
_entity_poly.type
_entity_poly.pdbx_seq_one_letter_code
_entity_poly.pdbx_strand_id
1 'polypeptide(L)'
;MFRRKKEEEKSPAQPPVQPPVQPEPRVSVAELVNRYLDENKGEVSLAWFARQEKFPYIPPLLAVKEYVEAKGGSVSDMEELRRTYMRILESKMASMGSAL
;
A
#
# COMPACT_ATOMS: atom_id res chain seq x y z
N MET A 1 -49.09 -46.28 18.18
CA MET A 1 -47.83 -46.05 18.91
C MET A 1 -46.69 -46.00 17.91
N PHE A 2 -45.86 -44.97 18.01
CA PHE A 2 -44.80 -44.61 17.07
C PHE A 2 -43.63 -45.59 17.07
N ARG A 3 -43.03 -45.86 15.89
CA ARG A 3 -41.58 -46.05 15.73
C ARG A 3 -41.14 -45.82 14.27
N ARG A 4 -40.39 -44.74 14.07
CA ARG A 4 -39.61 -44.35 12.87
C ARG A 4 -38.29 -45.12 12.81
N LYS A 5 -37.76 -45.33 11.60
CA LYS A 5 -36.33 -45.32 11.14
C LYS A 5 -36.22 -46.22 9.89
N LYS A 6 -35.48 -45.93 8.82
CA LYS A 6 -34.52 -44.86 8.49
C LYS A 6 -34.25 -45.01 6.99
N GLU A 7 -34.53 -43.98 6.20
CA GLU A 7 -34.10 -43.89 4.79
C GLU A 7 -32.59 -43.70 4.74
N GLU A 8 -31.93 -44.48 3.90
CA GLU A 8 -30.52 -44.35 3.54
C GLU A 8 -30.39 -44.73 2.07
N GLU A 9 -30.49 -43.77 1.15
CA GLU A 9 -29.86 -43.94 -0.16
C GLU A 9 -29.54 -42.60 -0.86
N LYS A 10 -28.22 -42.39 -1.03
CA LYS A 10 -27.55 -41.62 -2.09
C LYS A 10 -28.01 -40.18 -2.37
N SER A 11 -27.37 -39.24 -1.67
CA SER A 11 -27.10 -37.91 -2.25
C SER A 11 -25.89 -37.98 -3.18
N PRO A 12 -25.96 -37.44 -4.41
CA PRO A 12 -24.83 -37.41 -5.33
C PRO A 12 -23.74 -36.45 -4.83
N ALA A 13 -22.47 -36.85 -5.03
CA ALA A 13 -21.29 -36.10 -4.66
C ALA A 13 -21.32 -34.67 -5.24
N GLN A 14 -21.28 -33.67 -4.36
CA GLN A 14 -21.00 -32.30 -4.75
C GLN A 14 -19.55 -32.22 -5.27
N PRO A 15 -19.28 -31.53 -6.40
CA PRO A 15 -17.91 -31.24 -6.81
C PRO A 15 -17.21 -30.39 -5.73
N PRO A 16 -15.89 -30.54 -5.54
CA PRO A 16 -15.16 -29.79 -4.53
C PRO A 16 -15.28 -28.30 -4.85
N VAL A 17 -15.89 -27.57 -3.91
CA VAL A 17 -15.97 -26.11 -3.92
C VAL A 17 -14.54 -25.59 -3.86
N GLN A 18 -14.02 -25.11 -4.99
CA GLN A 18 -12.77 -24.37 -5.01
C GLN A 18 -12.95 -23.14 -4.11
N PRO A 19 -12.06 -22.89 -3.13
CA PRO A 19 -12.12 -21.65 -2.38
C PRO A 19 -11.93 -20.48 -3.35
N PRO A 20 -12.64 -19.35 -3.16
CA PRO A 20 -12.44 -18.18 -4.01
C PRO A 20 -10.96 -17.80 -3.95
N VAL A 21 -10.32 -17.72 -5.12
CA VAL A 21 -8.99 -17.13 -5.29
C VAL A 21 -9.10 -15.72 -4.74
N GLN A 22 -8.66 -15.53 -3.50
CA GLN A 22 -8.60 -14.20 -2.89
C GLN A 22 -7.64 -13.38 -3.76
N PRO A 23 -8.06 -12.23 -4.30
CA PRO A 23 -7.11 -11.36 -4.97
C PRO A 23 -6.05 -11.00 -3.93
N GLU A 24 -4.78 -11.29 -4.23
CA GLU A 24 -3.67 -10.88 -3.38
C GLU A 24 -3.85 -9.40 -3.01
N PRO A 25 -3.57 -9.00 -1.76
CA PRO A 25 -3.75 -7.63 -1.33
C PRO A 25 -2.88 -6.76 -2.24
N ARG A 26 -3.52 -6.03 -3.17
CA ARG A 26 -2.85 -5.03 -3.99
C ARG A 26 -2.33 -3.98 -3.02
N VAL A 27 -1.02 -4.01 -2.76
CA VAL A 27 -0.37 -3.05 -1.85
C VAL A 27 -0.69 -1.65 -2.34
N SER A 28 -1.22 -0.80 -1.46
CA SER A 28 -1.67 0.52 -1.89
C SER A 28 -0.46 1.40 -2.29
N VAL A 29 -0.67 2.33 -3.23
CA VAL A 29 0.37 3.29 -3.63
C VAL A 29 0.89 4.07 -2.42
N ALA A 30 0.01 4.44 -1.48
CA ALA A 30 0.39 5.13 -0.25
C ALA A 30 1.34 4.28 0.63
N GLU A 31 1.08 2.99 0.78
CA GLU A 31 1.97 2.10 1.53
C GLU A 31 3.33 1.93 0.84
N LEU A 32 3.34 1.80 -0.49
CA LEU A 32 4.57 1.70 -1.26
C LEU A 32 5.40 2.99 -1.19
N VAL A 33 4.76 4.14 -1.25
CA VAL A 33 5.39 5.46 -1.06
C VAL A 33 5.95 5.61 0.36
N ASN A 34 5.18 5.17 1.37
CA ASN A 34 5.66 5.19 2.75
C ASN A 34 6.90 4.31 2.92
N ARG A 35 6.89 3.10 2.35
CA ARG A 35 8.02 2.17 2.36
C ARG A 35 9.23 2.76 1.61
N TYR A 36 9.01 3.39 0.46
CA TYR A 36 10.08 4.09 -0.27
C TYR A 36 10.78 5.12 0.62
N LEU A 37 10.03 5.95 1.35
CA LEU A 37 10.58 6.96 2.25
C LEU A 37 11.25 6.36 3.49
N ASP A 38 10.81 5.18 3.95
CA ASP A 38 11.47 4.45 5.03
C ASP A 38 12.82 3.85 4.61
N GLU A 39 12.91 3.39 3.36
CA GLU A 39 14.15 2.90 2.73
C GLU A 39 15.08 4.06 2.34
N ASN A 40 14.52 5.22 1.96
CA ASN A 40 15.25 6.41 1.51
C ASN A 40 15.11 7.55 2.52
N LYS A 41 15.54 7.32 3.76
CA LYS A 41 15.44 8.31 4.86
C LYS A 41 16.09 9.66 4.53
N GLY A 42 17.09 9.65 3.65
CA GLY A 42 17.74 10.87 3.14
C GLY A 42 16.77 11.85 2.49
N GLU A 43 15.73 11.38 1.81
CA GLU A 43 14.71 12.25 1.19
C GLU A 43 13.92 13.05 2.23
N VAL A 44 13.61 12.42 3.37
CA VAL A 44 12.91 13.10 4.48
C VAL A 44 13.80 14.18 5.09
N SER A 45 15.08 13.87 5.32
CA SER A 45 16.05 14.83 5.84
C SER A 45 16.31 15.98 4.88
N LEU A 46 16.46 15.69 3.58
CA LEU A 46 16.66 16.70 2.54
C LEU A 46 15.45 17.64 2.43
N ALA A 47 14.24 17.11 2.41
CA ALA A 47 13.03 17.91 2.38
C ALA A 47 12.88 18.79 3.63
N TRP A 48 13.22 18.25 4.80
CA TRP A 48 13.20 19.00 6.05
C TRP A 48 14.21 20.15 6.03
N PHE A 49 15.45 19.88 5.61
CA PHE A 49 16.50 20.89 5.50
C PHE A 49 16.14 21.97 4.48
N ALA A 50 15.67 21.59 3.30
CA ALA A 50 15.21 22.52 2.26
C ALA A 50 14.12 23.46 2.79
N ARG A 51 13.19 22.96 3.63
CA ARG A 51 12.17 23.79 4.29
C ARG A 51 12.78 24.82 5.25
N GLN A 52 13.79 24.46 6.03
CA GLN A 52 14.47 25.40 6.96
C GLN A 52 15.17 26.52 6.18
N GLU A 53 15.89 26.15 5.11
CA GLU A 53 16.65 27.08 4.27
C GLU A 53 15.76 27.85 3.27
N LYS A 54 14.43 27.65 3.32
CA LYS A 54 13.46 28.22 2.37
C LYS A 54 13.81 27.91 0.89
N PHE A 55 14.46 26.78 0.68
CA PHE A 55 14.82 26.28 -0.64
C PHE A 55 13.70 25.39 -1.19
N PRO A 56 13.36 25.46 -2.49
CA PRO A 56 12.36 24.59 -3.07
C PRO A 56 12.84 23.13 -3.05
N TYR A 57 12.05 22.25 -2.45
CA TYR A 57 12.24 20.80 -2.57
C TYR A 57 11.49 20.26 -3.79
N ILE A 58 12.21 19.49 -4.63
CA ILE A 58 11.65 18.85 -5.82
C ILE A 58 11.56 17.34 -5.54
N PRO A 59 10.34 16.77 -5.43
CA PRO A 59 10.20 15.34 -5.14
C PRO A 59 10.67 14.47 -6.32
N PRO A 60 11.36 13.34 -6.06
CA PRO A 60 11.87 12.44 -7.10
C PRO A 60 10.77 11.52 -7.67
N LEU A 61 9.71 12.11 -8.24
CA LEU A 61 8.49 11.38 -8.62
C LEU A 61 8.71 10.24 -9.62
N LEU A 62 9.69 10.37 -10.51
CA LEU A 62 10.03 9.30 -11.46
C LEU A 62 10.58 8.06 -10.73
N ALA A 63 11.53 8.25 -9.82
CA ALA A 63 12.09 7.14 -9.03
C ALA A 63 11.02 6.50 -8.13
N VAL A 64 10.11 7.30 -7.57
CA VAL A 64 8.98 6.79 -6.77
C VAL A 64 8.02 5.98 -7.64
N LYS A 65 7.70 6.45 -8.86
CA LYS A 65 6.87 5.70 -9.81
C LYS A 65 7.50 4.36 -10.16
N GLU A 66 8.78 4.37 -10.55
CA GLU A 66 9.53 3.15 -10.89
C GLU A 66 9.55 2.17 -9.71
N TYR A 67 9.75 2.67 -8.48
CA TYR A 67 9.67 1.85 -7.28
C TYR A 67 8.27 1.24 -7.08
N VAL A 68 7.21 2.04 -7.20
CA VAL A 68 5.83 1.58 -7.05
C VAL A 68 5.49 0.48 -8.07
N GLU A 69 5.84 0.70 -9.33
CA GLU A 69 5.61 -0.27 -10.41
C GLU A 69 6.44 -1.56 -10.22
N ALA A 70 7.70 -1.44 -9.81
CA ALA A 70 8.56 -2.60 -9.52
C ALA A 70 8.04 -3.46 -8.35
N LYS A 71 7.25 -2.87 -7.43
CA LYS A 71 6.63 -3.56 -6.30
C LYS A 71 5.20 -4.03 -6.57
N GLY A 72 4.74 -3.97 -7.82
CA GLY A 72 3.42 -4.43 -8.23
C GLY A 72 2.29 -3.43 -8.02
N GLY A 73 2.61 -2.17 -7.68
CA GLY A 73 1.67 -1.06 -7.71
C GLY A 73 1.46 -0.55 -9.14
N SER A 74 0.45 0.29 -9.33
CA SER A 74 0.18 0.96 -10.62
C SER A 74 -0.01 2.44 -10.39
N VAL A 75 0.72 3.27 -11.13
CA VAL A 75 0.58 4.73 -11.09
C VAL A 75 0.00 5.20 -12.41
N SER A 76 -1.27 5.59 -12.39
CA SER A 76 -1.96 6.12 -13.58
C SER A 76 -1.89 7.64 -13.67
N ASP A 77 -1.74 8.33 -12.53
CA ASP A 77 -1.68 9.78 -12.42
C ASP A 77 -0.47 10.22 -11.59
N MET A 78 0.41 11.00 -12.23
CA MET A 78 1.60 11.56 -11.60
C MET A 78 1.28 12.66 -10.59
N GLU A 79 0.19 13.40 -10.78
CA GLU A 79 -0.21 14.44 -9.82
C GLU A 79 -0.77 13.81 -8.54
N GLU A 80 -1.56 12.74 -8.66
CA GLU A 80 -2.00 11.95 -7.52
C GLU A 80 -0.82 11.33 -6.76
N LEU A 81 0.17 10.78 -7.48
CA LEU A 81 1.40 10.28 -6.89
C LEU A 81 2.13 11.38 -6.12
N ARG A 82 2.27 12.57 -6.71
CA ARG A 82 2.90 13.72 -6.08
C ARG A 82 2.18 14.13 -4.79
N ARG A 83 0.85 14.25 -4.84
CA ARG A 83 0.05 14.61 -3.66
C ARG A 83 0.22 13.58 -2.55
N THR A 84 0.22 12.29 -2.90
CA THR A 84 0.41 11.18 -1.97
C THR A 84 1.81 11.21 -1.34
N TYR A 85 2.83 11.37 -2.16
CA TYR A 85 4.22 11.51 -1.74
C TYR A 85 4.43 12.67 -0.77
N MET A 86 3.99 13.87 -1.16
CA MET A 86 4.13 15.06 -0.34
C MET A 86 3.40 14.92 1.00
N ARG A 87 2.18 14.37 1.00
CA ARG A 87 1.40 14.15 2.24
C ARG A 87 2.16 13.24 3.22
N ILE A 88 2.70 12.13 2.75
CA ILE A 88 3.43 11.18 3.60
C ILE A 88 4.76 11.78 4.06
N LEU A 89 5.48 12.45 3.16
CA LEU A 89 6.72 13.16 3.46
C LEU A 89 6.51 14.22 4.55
N GLU A 90 5.48 15.05 4.44
CA GLU A 90 5.12 16.06 5.43
C GLU A 90 4.82 15.45 6.80
N SER A 91 4.08 14.33 6.82
CA SER A 91 3.82 13.60 8.07
C SER A 91 5.11 13.10 8.71
N LYS A 92 6.06 12.56 7.92
CA LYS A 92 7.36 12.09 8.45
C LYS A 92 8.24 13.25 8.92
N MET A 93 8.27 14.36 8.20
CA MET A 93 8.99 15.57 8.60
C MET A 93 8.44 16.16 9.91
N ALA A 94 7.13 16.13 10.12
CA ALA A 94 6.52 16.58 11.37
C ALA A 94 7.01 15.74 12.57
N SER A 95 7.10 14.41 12.41
CA SER A 95 7.64 13.52 13.45
C SER A 95 9.12 13.78 13.75
N MET A 96 9.93 14.20 12.76
CA MET A 96 11.31 14.63 12.98
C MET A 96 11.39 15.94 13.78
N GLY A 97 10.56 16.93 13.43
CA GLY A 97 10.57 18.24 14.08
C GLY A 97 10.11 18.22 15.54
N SER A 98 9.29 17.25 15.94
CA SER A 98 8.89 17.05 17.35
C SER A 98 9.92 16.29 18.20
N ALA A 99 10.98 15.74 17.59
CA ALA A 99 12.02 15.00 18.28
C ALA A 99 13.28 15.85 18.60
N LEU A 100 13.26 17.13 18.21
CA LEU A 100 14.29 18.14 18.50
C LEU A 100 13.77 19.10 19.58
#